data_AF-A0A1I2KNG1-F1
#
_entry.id   AF-A0A1I2KNG1-F1
#
_cell.length_a   1.000
_cell.length_b   1.000
_cell.length_c   1.000
_cell.angle_alpha   90.00
_cell.angle_beta   90.00
_cell.angle_gamma   90.00
#
_symmetry.space_group_name_H-M   'P 1'
#
loop_
_entity.id
_entity.type
_entity.pdbx_description
1 polymer ?
#
loop_
_entity_poly.entity_id
_entity_poly.type
_entity_poly.pdbx_seq_one_letter_code
_entity_poly.pdbx_strand_id
1 'polypeptide(L)' 'MTTLEWSANEAMQTFGGAGYLQGTKMERIYRETKVLSIGGDSLEIMKDLAARQMGF' A
#
# COMPACT_ATOMS: atom_id res chain seq x y z
N MET A 1 7.26 3.29 0.04
CA MET A 1 5.84 3.31 -0.32
C MET A 1 5.66 2.39 -1.52
N THR A 2 4.74 1.43 -1.45
CA THR A 2 4.46 0.54 -2.60
C THR A 2 3.65 1.27 -3.66
N THR A 3 3.68 0.79 -4.91
CA THR A 3 2.92 1.38 -6.03
C THR A 3 1.41 1.40 -5.76
N LEU A 4 0.90 0.35 -5.10
CA LEU A 4 -0.51 0.25 -4.67
C LEU A 4 -0.86 1.30 -3.63
N GLU A 5 -0.02 1.50 -2.63
CA GLU A 5 -0.24 2.48 -1.57
C GLU A 5 -0.22 3.91 -2.10
N TRP A 6 0.66 4.22 -3.05
CA TRP A 6 0.63 5.50 -3.77
C TRP A 6 -0.66 5.68 -4.57
N SER A 7 -1.04 4.67 -5.36
CA SER A 7 -2.25 4.73 -6.19
C SER A 7 -3.54 4.89 -5.36
N ALA A 8 -3.62 4.20 -4.21
CA ALA A 8 -4.78 4.29 -3.32
C ALA A 8 -4.86 5.67 -2.63
N ASN A 9 -3.71 6.28 -2.27
CA ASN A 9 -3.67 7.64 -1.74
C ASN A 9 -4.16 8.67 -2.77
N GLU A 10 -3.66 8.60 -4.01
CA GLU A 10 -4.06 9.52 -5.09
C GLU A 10 -5.54 9.37 -5.44
N ALA A 11 -6.04 8.14 -5.46
CA ALA A 11 -7.47 7.89 -5.61
C ALA A 11 -8.27 8.55 -4.48
N MET A 12 -7.85 8.38 -3.22
CA MET A 12 -8.53 9.00 -2.08
C MET A 12 -8.58 10.52 -2.20
N GLN A 13 -7.48 11.14 -2.63
CA GLN A 13 -7.40 12.58 -2.85
C GLN A 13 -8.33 13.04 -3.98
N THR A 14 -8.43 12.26 -5.06
CA THR A 14 -9.31 12.54 -6.20
C THR A 14 -10.79 12.43 -5.85
N PHE A 15 -11.18 11.42 -5.07
CA PHE A 15 -12.56 11.24 -4.61
C PHE A 15 -12.93 12.16 -3.44
N GLY A 16 -11.94 12.76 -2.76
CA GLY A 16 -12.14 13.68 -1.65
C GLY A 16 -12.99 13.05 -0.53
N GLY A 17 -13.90 13.85 0.04
CA GLY A 17 -14.77 13.39 1.14
C GLY A 17 -15.61 12.15 0.79
N ALA A 18 -15.97 11.95 -0.48
CA ALA A 18 -16.73 10.78 -0.93
C ALA A 18 -15.91 9.48 -0.85
N GLY A 19 -14.58 9.57 -1.04
CA GLY A 19 -13.68 8.44 -0.91
C GLY A 19 -13.54 7.95 0.54
N TYR A 20 -13.76 8.83 1.52
CA TYR A 20 -13.67 8.53 2.95
C TYR A 20 -14.96 7.95 3.55
N LEU A 21 -16.07 8.00 2.80
CA LEU A 21 -17.34 7.47 3.27
C LEU A 21 -17.31 5.93 3.30
N GLN A 22 -17.73 5.38 4.44
CA GLN A 22 -17.87 3.94 4.62
C GLN A 22 -18.84 3.34 3.60
N GLY A 23 -18.52 2.15 3.12
CA GLY A 23 -19.30 1.41 2.12
C GLY A 23 -18.87 1.68 0.68
N THR A 24 -18.02 2.68 0.43
CA THR A 24 -17.37 2.83 -0.87
C THR A 24 -16.26 1.79 -1.04
N LYS A 25 -16.08 1.30 -2.27
CA LYS A 25 -14.98 0.36 -2.58
C LYS A 25 -13.61 1.00 -2.32
N MET A 26 -13.49 2.32 -2.51
CA MET A 26 -12.24 3.04 -2.33
C MET A 26 -11.77 3.04 -0.88
N GLU A 27 -12.65 3.33 0.08
CA GLU A 27 -12.34 3.27 1.51
C GLU A 27 -11.78 1.89 1.92
N ARG A 28 -12.39 0.82 1.40
CA ARG A 28 -11.95 -0.55 1.68
C ARG A 28 -10.57 -0.85 1.08
N ILE A 29 -10.38 -0.54 -0.21
CA ILE A 29 -9.11 -0.76 -0.92
C ILE A 29 -7.98 0.00 -0.24
N TYR A 30 -8.23 1.24 0.18
CA TYR A 30 -7.26 2.04 0.90
C TYR A 30 -6.81 1.39 2.22
N ARG A 31 -7.73 0.84 3.01
CA ARG A 31 -7.37 0.10 4.23
C ARG A 31 -6.62 -1.19 3.94
N GLU A 32 -7.03 -1.93 2.92
CA GLU A 32 -6.36 -3.18 2.52
C GLU A 32 -4.91 -2.92 2.09
N THR A 33 -4.61 -1.83 1.38
CA THR A 33 -3.22 -1.50 0.98
C THR A 33 -2.26 -1.28 2.15
N LYS A 34 -2.76 -0.88 3.33
CA LYS A 34 -1.92 -0.72 4.54
C LYS A 34 -1.50 -2.05 5.15
N VAL A 35 -2.31 -3.10 4.98
CA VAL A 35 -1.94 -4.44 5.45
C VAL A 35 -0.90 -5.05 4.51
N LEU A 36 -0.97 -4.77 3.21
CA LEU A 36 -0.01 -5.29 2.22
C LEU A 36 1.42 -4.79 2.43
N SER A 37 1.62 -3.64 3.07
CA SER A 37 2.95 -3.16 3.45
C SER A 37 3.51 -3.85 4.71
N ILE A 38 2.70 -4.64 5.43
CA ILE A 38 3.07 -5.39 6.62
C ILE A 38 3.09 -6.91 6.36
N GLY A 39 2.09 -7.42 5.64
CA GLY A 39 1.86 -8.85 5.42
C GLY A 39 2.64 -9.37 4.22
N GLY A 40 3.66 -10.20 4.49
CA GLY A 40 4.47 -10.89 3.47
C GLY A 40 5.96 -10.57 3.49
N ASP A 41 6.50 -10.23 4.67
CA ASP A 41 7.80 -9.62 4.92
C ASP A 41 7.81 -8.10 4.68
N SER A 42 8.26 -7.36 5.68
CA SER A 42 8.27 -5.90 5.62
C SER A 42 9.11 -5.42 4.42
N LEU A 43 8.82 -4.23 3.93
CA LEU A 43 9.54 -3.64 2.81
C LEU A 43 11.06 -3.57 3.05
N GLU A 44 11.48 -3.51 4.31
CA GLU A 44 12.88 -3.57 4.75
C GLU A 44 13.46 -4.99 4.62
N ILE A 45 12.72 -6.02 5.04
CA ILE A 45 13.13 -7.42 4.89
C ILE A 45 13.20 -7.82 3.41
N MET A 46 12.24 -7.39 2.59
CA MET A 46 12.31 -7.63 1.14
C MET A 46 13.53 -6.97 0.50
N LYS A 47 13.92 -5.77 0.96
CA LYS A 47 15.14 -5.11 0.50
C LYS A 47 16.40 -5.82 0.95
N ASP A 48 16.46 -6.27 2.20
CA ASP A 48 17.58 -7.06 2.72
C ASP A 48 17.73 -8.39 1.98
N LEU A 49 16.62 -9.10 1.76
CA LEU A 49 16.61 -10.34 0.97
C LEU A 49 17.08 -10.10 -0.46
N ALA A 50 16.60 -9.05 -1.12
CA ALA A 50 17.05 -8.69 -2.47
C ALA A 50 18.55 -8.36 -2.50
N ALA A 51 19.06 -7.62 -1.52
CA ALA A 51 20.49 -7.31 -1.40
C ALA A 51 21.33 -8.59 -1.28
N ARG A 52 20.95 -9.51 -0.39
CA ARG A 52 21.61 -10.81 -0.22
C ARG A 52 21.55 -11.66 -1.50
N GLN A 53 20.43 -11.66 -2.21
CA GLN A 53 20.29 -12.38 -3.48
C GLN A 53 21.13 -11.78 -4.61
N MET A 54 21.37 -10.46 -4.58
CA MET A 54 22.22 -9.75 -5.54
C MET A 54 23.71 -9.86 -5.21
N GLY A 55 24.10 -10.54 -4.12
CA GLY A 55 25.49 -10.74 -3.72
C GLY A 55 26.13 -9.51 -3.08
N PHE A 56 25.32 -8.58 -2.58
CA PHE A 56 25.75 -7.48 -1.71
C PHE A 56 25.80 -7.90 -0.24
#